data_AF-A0A2E1AEC1-F1
#
_entry.id   AF-A0A2E1AEC1-F1
#
_cell.length_a   1.000
_cell.length_b   1.000
_cell.length_c   1.000
_cell.angle_alpha   90.00
_cell.angle_beta   90.00
_cell.angle_gamma   90.00
#
_symmetry.space_group_name_H-M   'P 1'
#
loop_
_entity.id
_entity.type
_entity.pdbx_description
1 polymer ?
#
loop_
_entity_poly.entity_id
_entity_poly.type
_entity_poly.pdbx_seq_one_letter_code
_entity_poly.pdbx_strand_id
1 'polypeptide(L)'
;MQKAKNEAKTVESPSIVSITWHRFSLIMAVVSDATARIISTLFYFTLLVPFGLASRLFSDALNRNGTATWHDREPVPTDVDSARLQG
;
A
#
# COMPACT_ATOMS: atom_id res chain seq x y z
N MET A 1 -60.51 -13.36 -10.44
CA MET A 1 -60.17 -12.06 -9.83
C MET A 1 -59.13 -12.12 -8.70
N GLN A 2 -58.41 -13.23 -8.49
CA GLN A 2 -57.37 -13.31 -7.45
C GLN A 2 -55.95 -12.90 -7.94
N LYS A 3 -55.75 -12.80 -9.26
CA LYS A 3 -54.44 -12.55 -9.88
C LYS A 3 -53.91 -11.13 -9.62
N ALA A 4 -54.78 -10.14 -9.46
CA ALA A 4 -54.39 -8.73 -9.24
C ALA A 4 -53.98 -8.41 -7.80
N LYS A 5 -54.19 -9.31 -6.83
CA LYS A 5 -53.90 -9.05 -5.41
C LYS A 5 -52.46 -9.44 -5.00
N ASN A 6 -51.77 -10.22 -5.84
CA ASN A 6 -50.40 -10.65 -5.62
C ASN A 6 -49.37 -9.70 -6.26
N GLU A 7 -49.82 -8.73 -7.05
CA GLU A 7 -48.98 -7.76 -7.77
C GLU A 7 -48.73 -6.47 -6.95
N ALA A 8 -49.41 -6.30 -5.81
CA ALA A 8 -49.04 -5.32 -4.80
C ALA A 8 -47.83 -5.83 -4.01
N LYS A 9 -46.72 -5.92 -4.74
CA LYS A 9 -45.33 -5.81 -4.30
C LYS A 9 -45.26 -5.50 -2.80
N THR A 10 -44.95 -6.52 -2.01
CA THR A 10 -44.51 -6.35 -0.63
C THR A 10 -43.40 -5.32 -0.67
N VAL A 11 -43.69 -4.09 -0.24
CA VAL A 11 -42.65 -3.12 0.08
C VAL A 11 -41.89 -3.79 1.21
N GLU A 12 -40.77 -4.43 0.88
CA GLU A 12 -39.95 -5.12 1.86
C GLU A 12 -39.46 -4.06 2.84
N SER A 13 -40.17 -3.93 3.97
CA SER A 13 -39.73 -3.13 5.09
C SER A 13 -38.36 -3.67 5.50
N PRO A 14 -37.30 -2.84 5.53
CA PRO A 14 -35.98 -3.32 5.88
C PRO A 14 -36.06 -4.05 7.22
N SER A 15 -35.66 -5.32 7.22
CA SER A 15 -35.73 -6.14 8.42
C SER A 15 -34.87 -5.50 9.52
N ILE A 16 -35.27 -5.64 10.77
CA ILE A 16 -34.50 -5.08 11.90
C ILE A 16 -33.04 -5.56 11.90
N VAL A 17 -32.81 -6.77 11.38
CA VAL A 17 -31.48 -7.36 11.16
C VAL A 17 -30.70 -6.55 10.12
N SER A 18 -31.29 -6.21 8.97
CA SER A 18 -30.62 -5.43 7.92
C SER A 18 -30.21 -4.03 8.39
N ILE A 19 -31.09 -3.36 9.16
CA ILE A 19 -30.81 -2.04 9.73
C ILE A 19 -29.68 -2.13 10.75
N THR A 20 -29.71 -3.14 11.62
CA THR A 20 -28.69 -3.35 12.64
C THR A 20 -27.34 -3.68 11.99
N TRP A 21 -27.34 -4.54 10.97
CA TRP A 21 -26.14 -4.89 10.22
C TRP A 21 -25.53 -3.68 9.50
N HIS A 22 -26.38 -2.86 8.90
CA HIS A 22 -25.94 -1.62 8.24
C HIS A 22 -25.31 -0.63 9.23
N ARG A 23 -25.89 -0.47 10.42
CA ARG A 23 -25.31 0.40 11.45
C ARG A 23 -24.00 -0.16 12.01
N PHE A 24 -23.94 -1.47 12.21
CA PHE A 24 -22.73 -2.15 12.67
C PHE A 24 -21.59 -2.03 11.66
N SER A 25 -21.87 -2.16 10.36
CA SER A 25 -20.83 -2.05 9.33
C SER A 25 -20.22 -0.65 9.27
N LEU A 26 -21.00 0.41 9.51
CA LEU A 26 -20.50 1.79 9.61
C LEU A 26 -19.51 1.96 10.78
N ILE A 27 -19.82 1.38 11.94
CA ILE A 27 -18.92 1.42 13.11
C ILE A 27 -17.65 0.62 12.81
N MET A 28 -17.81 -0.58 12.25
CA MET A 28 -16.70 -1.45 11.91
C MET A 28 -15.77 -0.82 10.86
N ALA A 29 -16.29 -0.04 9.91
CA ALA A 29 -15.46 0.65 8.94
C ALA A 29 -14.44 1.57 9.64
N VAL A 30 -14.88 2.37 10.61
CA VAL A 30 -14.01 3.29 11.36
C VAL A 30 -13.01 2.54 12.23
N VAL A 31 -13.47 1.52 12.96
CA VAL A 31 -12.60 0.71 13.84
C VAL A 31 -11.54 -0.03 13.01
N SER A 32 -11.94 -0.60 11.87
CA SER A 32 -11.04 -1.34 10.99
C SER A 32 -9.94 -0.48 10.38
N ASP A 33 -10.23 0.78 10.00
CA ASP A 33 -9.21 1.70 9.49
C ASP A 33 -8.18 2.03 10.58
N ALA A 34 -8.64 2.33 11.80
CA ALA A 34 -7.75 2.58 12.93
C ALA A 34 -6.87 1.36 13.26
N THR A 35 -7.47 0.17 13.34
CA THR A 35 -6.73 -1.08 13.60
C THR A 35 -5.75 -1.39 12.46
N ALA A 36 -6.16 -1.23 11.20
CA ALA A 36 -5.30 -1.46 10.04
C ALA A 36 -4.08 -0.52 10.06
N ARG A 37 -4.27 0.76 10.38
CA ARG A 37 -3.17 1.71 10.54
C ARG A 37 -2.23 1.34 11.67
N ILE A 38 -2.75 0.93 12.82
CA ILE A 38 -1.92 0.49 13.96
C ILE A 38 -1.08 -0.72 13.54
N ILE A 39 -1.70 -1.75 12.96
CA ILE A 39 -1.00 -2.96 12.52
C ILE A 39 0.05 -2.61 11.46
N SER A 40 -0.31 -1.80 10.46
CA SER A 40 0.61 -1.36 9.41
C SER A 40 1.80 -0.58 9.96
N THR A 41 1.55 0.32 10.92
CA THR A 41 2.59 1.11 11.59
C THR A 41 3.53 0.20 12.38
N LEU A 42 2.98 -0.73 13.17
CA LEU A 42 3.77 -1.70 13.90
C LEU A 42 4.63 -2.54 12.95
N PHE A 43 4.04 -3.08 11.88
CA PHE A 43 4.78 -3.85 10.87
C PHE A 43 5.91 -3.04 10.23
N TYR A 44 5.66 -1.78 9.91
CA TYR A 44 6.67 -0.88 9.35
C TYR A 44 7.85 -0.72 10.32
N PHE A 45 7.57 -0.44 11.60
CA PHE A 45 8.62 -0.22 12.59
C PHE A 45 9.30 -1.52 13.07
N THR A 46 8.65 -2.67 13.03
CA THR A 46 9.22 -3.95 13.49
C THR A 46 9.93 -4.72 12.39
N LEU A 47 9.54 -4.55 11.13
CA LEU A 47 10.16 -5.27 10.01
C LEU A 47 10.91 -4.33 9.08
N LEU A 48 10.31 -3.24 8.63
CA LEU A 48 10.95 -2.44 7.58
C LEU A 48 12.11 -1.59 8.13
N VAL A 49 11.87 -0.91 9.25
CA VAL A 49 12.86 -0.05 9.90
C VAL A 49 14.12 -0.78 10.35
N PRO A 50 14.08 -1.90 11.11
CA PRO A 50 15.31 -2.54 11.58
C PRO A 50 16.15 -3.10 10.43
N PHE A 51 15.53 -3.63 9.37
CA PHE A 51 16.27 -4.10 8.20
C PHE A 51 16.86 -2.96 7.37
N GLY A 52 16.11 -1.87 7.18
CA GLY A 52 16.62 -0.68 6.50
C GLY A 52 17.77 -0.02 7.28
N LEU A 53 17.65 0.04 8.61
CA LEU A 53 18.68 0.57 9.49
C LEU A 53 19.91 -0.34 9.50
N ALA A 54 19.72 -1.66 9.59
CA ALA A 54 20.80 -2.63 9.49
C ALA A 54 21.53 -2.52 8.15
N SER A 55 20.80 -2.52 7.03
CA SER A 55 21.42 -2.33 5.70
C SER A 55 22.21 -1.03 5.64
N ARG A 56 21.67 0.08 6.14
CA ARG A 56 22.39 1.36 6.14
C ARG A 56 23.64 1.37 7.03
N LEU A 57 23.59 0.71 8.19
CA LEU A 57 24.70 0.70 9.15
C LEU A 57 25.78 -0.32 8.79
N PHE A 58 25.40 -1.45 8.19
CA PHE A 58 26.30 -2.55 7.87
C PHE A 58 26.72 -2.61 6.40
N SER A 59 26.01 -1.92 5.49
CA SER A 59 26.39 -1.81 4.08
C SER A 59 26.95 -0.42 3.79
N ASP A 60 28.21 -0.36 3.39
CA ASP A 60 28.83 0.90 2.93
C ASP A 60 28.58 1.10 1.42
N ALA A 61 27.33 1.35 1.05
CA ALA A 61 26.94 1.56 -0.34
C ALA A 61 27.60 2.79 -0.99
N LEU A 62 28.11 3.73 -0.18
CA LEU A 62 28.79 4.93 -0.66
C LEU A 62 30.33 4.82 -0.60
N ASN A 63 30.87 3.65 -0.24
CA ASN A 63 32.31 3.42 -0.07
C ASN A 63 33.01 4.51 0.77
N ARG A 64 32.37 4.96 1.85
CA ARG A 64 32.86 6.03 2.73
C ARG A 64 34.04 5.59 3.59
N ASN A 65 34.09 4.30 3.91
CA ASN A 65 35.16 3.70 4.71
C ASN A 65 36.31 3.17 3.83
N GLY A 66 36.15 3.19 2.51
CA GLY A 66 37.20 2.83 1.57
C GLY A 66 38.25 3.94 1.40
N THR A 67 39.34 3.60 0.71
CA THR A 67 40.36 4.59 0.35
C THR A 67 39.74 5.61 -0.60
N ALA A 68 39.83 6.91 -0.26
CA ALA A 68 39.39 7.99 -1.13
C ALA A 68 40.16 7.92 -2.46
N THR A 69 39.50 7.38 -3.47
CA THR A 69 40.06 7.11 -4.79
C THR A 69 39.09 7.63 -5.84
N TRP A 70 39.63 8.15 -6.93
CA TRP A 70 38.81 8.42 -8.09
C TRP A 70 38.35 7.09 -8.66
N HIS A 71 37.03 6.84 -8.62
CA HIS A 71 36.47 5.69 -9.27
C HIS A 71 36.55 5.87 -10.79
N ASP A 72 37.21 4.93 -11.47
CA ASP A 72 37.19 4.88 -12.93
C ASP A 72 35.75 4.71 -13.39
N ARG A 73 35.26 5.72 -14.11
CA ARG A 73 34.01 5.62 -14.85
C ARG A 73 34.35 5.28 -16.28
N GLU A 74 33.62 4.33 -16.84
CA GLU A 74 33.72 4.04 -18.27
C GLU A 74 33.35 5.32 -19.05
N PRO A 75 34.20 5.76 -20.00
CA PRO A 75 33.94 6.98 -20.77
C PRO A 75 32.56 6.88 -21.43
N VAL A 76 31.77 7.95 -21.34
CA VAL A 76 30.54 8.05 -22.12
C VAL A 76 30.93 7.95 -23.59
N PRO A 77 30.40 6.96 -24.34
CA PRO A 77 30.73 6.83 -25.75
C PRO A 77 30.32 8.10 -26.50
N THR A 78 31.17 8.55 -27.43
CA THR A 78 30.98 9.81 -28.18
C THR A 78 30.41 9.58 -29.57
N ASP A 79 29.99 8.36 -29.88
CA ASP A 79 29.38 8.00 -31.15
C ASP A 79 27.91 8.42 -31.22
N VAL A 80 27.44 8.63 -32.44
CA VAL A 80 26.07 9.11 -32.70
C VAL A 80 25.04 8.05 -32.30
N ASP A 81 25.39 6.76 -32.37
CA ASP A 81 24.47 5.67 -32.06
C ASP A 81 24.24 5.51 -30.56
N SER A 82 25.27 5.67 -29.73
CA SER A 82 25.14 5.71 -28.27
C SER A 82 24.39 6.94 -27.76
N ALA A 83 24.53 8.10 -28.43
CA ALA A 83 23.76 9.30 -28.10
C ALA A 83 22.24 9.10 -28.29
N ARG A 84 21.83 8.23 -29.23
CA ARG A 84 20.41 7.91 -29.48
C ARG A 84 19.78 7.06 -28.37
N LEU A 85 20.59 6.37 -27.55
CA LEU A 85 20.13 5.51 -26.46
C LEU A 85 20.00 6.26 -25.11
N GLN A 86 20.38 7.54 -25.05
CA GLN A 86 20.37 8.36 -23.82
C GLN A 86 19.08 9.21 -23.65
N GLY A 87 18.06 8.98 -24.47
CA GLY A 87 16.76 9.67 -24.44
C GLY A 87 15.76 9.09 -23.46
#